data_AF-A0A1R1AKY2-F1
#
_entry.id   AF-A0A1R1AKY2-F1
#
_cell.length_a   1.000
_cell.length_b   1.000
_cell.length_c   1.000
_cell.angle_alpha   90.00
_cell.angle_beta   90.00
_cell.angle_gamma   90.00
#
_symmetry.space_group_name_H-M   'P 1'
#
loop_
_entity.id
_entity.type
_entity.pdbx_description
1 polymer ?
#
loop_
_entity_poly.entity_id
_entity_poly.type
_entity_poly.pdbx_seq_one_letter_code
_entity_poly.pdbx_strand_id
1 'polypeptide(L)'
;MDIQMLNKTMKISAYLTIFIFLVFYFVEGNEFNFMHTSGKVVTCVTVFWLVFFNIGWKIKWLDKIFNIPNLNGTWIGTLESDWKNEDGNSVQPLEFYIVIKQKFININIKTFTESYVGKSYIEKLDCNERSDEINLVYLYCSDINSEEEDKRQGATELRLLQGQTCLKGKYWTRNKTCGTISLQFYNKKHLTTFEEIKNQIRVD
;
A
#
# COMPACT_ATOMS: atom_id res chain seq x y z
N MET A 1 -6.30 -3.47 -7.14
CA MET A 1 -6.97 -2.26 -7.67
C MET A 1 -8.47 -2.40 -7.52
N ASP A 2 -9.12 -1.40 -6.93
CA ASP A 2 -10.57 -1.41 -6.70
C ASP A 2 -11.35 -0.98 -7.97
N ILE A 3 -12.60 -1.45 -8.10
CA ILE A 3 -13.47 -1.18 -9.27
C ILE A 3 -13.73 0.33 -9.42
N GLN A 4 -13.88 1.05 -8.31
CA GLN A 4 -14.09 2.49 -8.33
C GLN A 4 -12.88 3.23 -8.89
N MET A 5 -11.68 2.82 -8.47
CA MET A 5 -10.41 3.36 -8.95
C MET A 5 -10.22 3.10 -10.45
N LEU A 6 -10.59 1.91 -10.93
CA LEU A 6 -10.57 1.58 -12.35
C LEU A 6 -11.49 2.52 -13.15
N ASN A 7 -12.74 2.69 -12.70
CA ASN A 7 -13.70 3.58 -13.36
C ASN A 7 -13.21 5.03 -13.41
N LYS A 8 -12.59 5.52 -12.33
CA LYS A 8 -12.02 6.87 -12.27
C LYS A 8 -10.85 7.02 -13.24
N THR A 9 -9.95 6.04 -13.28
CA THR A 9 -8.81 5.98 -14.20
C THR A 9 -9.26 5.99 -15.65
N MET A 10 -10.29 5.20 -16.00
CA MET A 10 -10.86 5.18 -17.36
C MET A 10 -11.45 6.53 -17.76
N LYS A 11 -12.24 7.17 -16.88
CA LYS A 11 -12.82 8.50 -17.14
C LYS A 11 -11.73 9.54 -17.36
N ILE A 12 -10.72 9.59 -16.48
CA ILE A 12 -9.59 10.52 -16.61
C ILE A 12 -8.84 10.28 -17.93
N SER A 13 -8.59 9.02 -18.28
CA SER A 13 -7.92 8.68 -19.54
C SER A 13 -8.73 9.14 -20.76
N ALA A 14 -10.06 8.97 -20.75
CA ALA A 14 -10.93 9.44 -21.82
C ALA A 14 -10.90 10.97 -21.97
N TYR A 15 -11.04 11.71 -20.87
CA TYR A 15 -10.96 13.17 -20.89
C TYR A 15 -9.59 13.68 -21.35
N LEU A 16 -8.51 13.04 -20.88
CA LEU A 16 -7.14 13.37 -21.28
C LEU A 16 -6.92 13.14 -22.77
N THR A 17 -7.43 12.03 -23.32
CA THR A 17 -7.32 11.70 -24.74
C THR A 17 -8.04 12.74 -25.60
N ILE A 18 -9.27 13.11 -25.23
CA ILE A 18 -10.05 14.15 -25.93
C ILE A 18 -9.33 15.48 -25.85
N PHE A 19 -8.81 15.85 -24.68
CA PHE A 19 -8.09 17.11 -24.48
C PHE A 19 -6.82 17.19 -25.35
N ILE A 20 -5.98 16.16 -25.33
CA ILE A 20 -4.74 16.13 -26.14
C ILE A 20 -5.07 16.14 -27.63
N PHE A 21 -6.12 15.42 -28.05
CA PHE A 21 -6.59 15.44 -29.42
C PHE A 21 -7.02 16.84 -29.86
N LEU A 22 -7.82 17.54 -29.04
CA LEU A 22 -8.25 18.91 -29.34
C LEU A 22 -7.07 19.90 -29.41
N VAL A 23 -6.08 19.74 -28.53
CA VAL A 23 -4.85 20.55 -28.57
C VAL A 23 -4.12 20.33 -29.89
N PHE A 24 -3.88 19.09 -30.31
CA PHE A 24 -3.23 18.82 -31.59
C PHE A 24 -4.05 19.28 -32.78
N TYR A 25 -5.37 19.11 -32.74
CA TYR A 25 -6.27 19.61 -33.78
C TYR A 25 -6.14 21.13 -33.96
N PHE A 26 -6.10 21.88 -32.85
CA PHE A 26 -5.95 23.33 -32.90
C PHE A 26 -4.55 23.77 -33.35
N VAL A 27 -3.50 23.04 -32.95
CA VAL A 27 -2.10 23.35 -33.30
C VAL A 27 -1.80 23.02 -34.77
N GLU A 28 -2.28 21.89 -35.28
CA GLU A 28 -2.03 21.46 -36.67
C GLU A 28 -2.93 22.21 -37.67
N GLY A 29 -4.11 22.68 -37.24
CA GLY A 29 -4.98 23.54 -38.03
C GLY A 29 -5.28 22.96 -39.43
N ASN A 30 -4.79 23.64 -40.47
CA ASN A 30 -5.00 23.22 -41.86
C ASN A 30 -4.11 22.05 -42.32
N GLU A 31 -3.04 21.72 -41.59
CA GLU A 31 -2.16 20.57 -41.88
C GLU A 31 -2.60 19.29 -41.15
N PHE A 32 -3.82 19.28 -40.60
CA PHE A 32 -4.33 18.17 -39.82
C PHE A 32 -4.36 16.86 -40.63
N ASN A 33 -3.64 15.86 -40.12
CA ASN A 33 -3.67 14.50 -40.65
C ASN A 33 -4.07 13.52 -39.55
N PHE A 34 -5.32 13.06 -39.60
CA PHE A 34 -5.90 12.18 -38.59
C PHE A 34 -5.03 10.96 -38.22
N MET A 35 -4.38 10.33 -39.20
CA MET A 35 -3.57 9.13 -38.97
C MET A 35 -2.27 9.45 -38.22
N HIS A 36 -1.65 10.59 -38.54
CA HIS A 36 -0.46 11.05 -37.83
C HIS A 36 -0.80 11.58 -36.44
N THR A 37 -1.87 12.36 -36.31
CA THR A 37 -2.30 12.96 -35.03
C THR A 37 -2.73 11.89 -34.03
N SER A 38 -3.47 10.87 -34.47
CA SER A 38 -3.87 9.76 -33.59
C SER A 38 -2.67 9.00 -33.03
N GLY A 39 -1.63 8.75 -33.84
CA GLY A 39 -0.36 8.19 -33.38
C GLY A 39 0.27 9.03 -32.26
N LYS A 40 0.39 10.35 -32.45
CA LYS A 40 0.91 11.27 -31.43
C LYS A 40 0.10 11.24 -30.14
N VAL A 41 -1.24 11.29 -30.24
CA VAL A 41 -2.13 11.27 -29.09
C VAL A 41 -1.95 9.99 -28.27
N VAL A 42 -1.93 8.83 -28.93
CA VAL A 42 -1.71 7.54 -28.26
C VAL A 42 -0.35 7.51 -27.57
N THR A 43 0.70 7.98 -28.25
CA THR A 43 2.05 8.07 -27.64
C THR A 43 2.06 8.98 -26.42
N CYS A 44 1.49 10.19 -26.51
CA CYS A 44 1.43 11.14 -25.39
C CYS A 44 0.66 10.57 -24.19
N VAL A 45 -0.51 10.00 -24.42
CA VAL A 45 -1.34 9.38 -23.35
C VAL A 45 -0.59 8.20 -22.71
N THR A 46 0.09 7.38 -23.51
CA THR A 46 0.88 6.25 -23.01
C THR A 46 2.04 6.71 -22.14
N VAL A 47 2.82 7.69 -22.62
CA VAL A 47 3.94 8.27 -21.85
C VAL A 47 3.45 8.90 -20.56
N PHE A 48 2.33 9.63 -20.60
CA PHE A 48 1.71 10.21 -19.41
C PHE A 48 1.39 9.15 -18.36
N TRP A 49 0.69 8.07 -18.75
CA TRP A 49 0.35 6.99 -17.82
C TRP A 49 1.58 6.23 -17.30
N LEU A 50 2.60 6.02 -18.14
CA LEU A 50 3.86 5.42 -17.71
C LEU A 50 4.57 6.26 -16.64
N VAL A 51 4.63 7.58 -16.81
CA VAL A 51 5.19 8.49 -15.81
C VAL A 51 4.31 8.52 -14.56
N PHE A 52 2.99 8.56 -14.74
CA PHE A 52 2.04 8.60 -13.64
C PHE A 52 2.14 7.37 -12.73
N PHE A 53 2.13 6.16 -13.29
CA PHE A 53 2.18 4.92 -12.50
C PHE A 53 3.52 4.69 -11.78
N ASN A 54 4.61 5.26 -12.30
CA ASN A 54 5.93 5.13 -11.67
C ASN A 54 6.17 6.19 -10.58
N ILE A 55 5.83 7.45 -10.86
CA ILE A 55 6.25 8.60 -10.03
C ILE A 55 5.06 9.52 -9.72
N GLY A 56 4.21 9.80 -10.71
CA GLY A 56 3.18 10.84 -10.59
C GLY A 56 2.21 10.62 -9.43
N TRP A 57 1.82 9.37 -9.15
CA TRP A 57 0.90 9.06 -8.06
C TRP A 57 1.45 9.35 -6.64
N LYS A 58 2.75 9.59 -6.48
CA LYS A 58 3.37 9.93 -5.18
C LYS A 58 3.35 11.44 -4.88
N ILE A 59 2.89 12.25 -5.83
CA ILE A 59 2.90 13.71 -5.75
C ILE A 59 1.63 14.17 -5.05
N LYS A 60 1.77 14.73 -3.83
CA LYS A 60 0.69 15.19 -2.92
C LYS A 60 -0.56 15.78 -3.57
N TRP A 61 -0.42 16.51 -4.67
CA TRP A 61 -1.56 17.09 -5.39
C TRP A 61 -2.36 16.05 -6.19
N LEU A 62 -1.67 15.12 -6.86
CA LEU A 62 -2.28 14.01 -7.59
C LEU A 62 -2.85 12.95 -6.65
N ASP A 63 -2.28 12.80 -5.44
CA ASP A 63 -2.80 11.94 -4.38
C ASP A 63 -4.27 12.28 -4.07
N LYS A 64 -4.64 13.57 -4.07
CA LYS A 64 -6.02 14.03 -3.84
C LYS A 64 -6.99 13.63 -4.96
N ILE A 65 -6.50 13.49 -6.19
CA ILE A 65 -7.34 13.12 -7.33
C ILE A 65 -7.79 11.67 -7.19
N PHE A 66 -6.89 10.77 -6.80
CA PHE A 66 -7.19 9.34 -6.68
C PHE A 66 -7.54 8.91 -5.26
N ASN A 67 -7.32 9.78 -4.26
CA ASN A 67 -7.46 9.52 -2.84
C ASN A 67 -6.65 8.29 -2.36
N ILE A 68 -5.48 8.06 -2.96
CA ILE A 68 -4.61 6.93 -2.63
C ILE A 68 -3.44 7.47 -1.78
N PRO A 69 -3.34 7.10 -0.50
CA PRO A 69 -2.21 7.48 0.32
C PRO A 69 -0.95 6.73 -0.12
N ASN A 70 0.19 7.38 0.06
CA ASN A 70 1.50 6.73 -0.08
C ASN A 70 1.94 6.15 1.26
N LEU A 71 1.74 4.85 1.43
CA LEU A 71 2.12 4.05 2.61
C LEU A 71 3.56 3.50 2.53
N ASN A 72 4.30 3.80 1.45
CA ASN A 72 5.67 3.28 1.28
C ASN A 72 6.57 3.64 2.45
N GLY A 73 7.25 2.64 2.99
CA GLY A 73 8.22 2.83 4.05
C GLY A 73 8.20 1.71 5.09
N THR A 74 8.95 1.96 6.14
CA THR A 74 9.02 1.15 7.34
C THR A 74 8.10 1.74 8.42
N TRP A 75 7.33 0.87 9.04
CA TRP A 75 6.42 1.17 10.14
C TRP A 75 6.80 0.31 11.35
N ILE A 76 6.81 0.93 12.52
CA ILE A 76 7.23 0.33 13.78
C ILE A 76 6.04 0.28 14.71
N GLY A 77 5.86 -0.81 15.44
CA GLY A 77 4.74 -0.93 16.34
C GLY A 77 4.80 -2.09 17.29
N THR A 78 3.67 -2.30 17.94
CA THR A 78 3.46 -3.40 18.86
C THR A 78 2.25 -4.21 18.45
N LEU A 79 2.31 -5.50 18.78
CA LEU A 79 1.24 -6.45 18.64
C LEU A 79 0.83 -6.93 20.04
N GLU A 80 -0.42 -6.69 20.40
CA GLU A 80 -0.99 -7.10 21.69
C GLU A 80 -1.94 -8.27 21.46
N SER A 81 -1.67 -9.41 22.08
CA SER A 81 -2.53 -10.59 21.94
C SER A 81 -3.65 -10.58 22.97
N ASP A 82 -4.85 -10.97 22.53
CA ASP A 82 -6.00 -11.18 23.41
C ASP A 82 -5.87 -12.49 24.21
N TRP A 83 -4.86 -13.32 23.91
CA TRP A 83 -4.61 -14.56 24.64
C TRP A 83 -4.06 -14.27 26.04
N LYS A 84 -4.60 -14.99 27.01
CA LYS A 84 -4.18 -14.94 28.42
C LYS A 84 -3.53 -16.25 28.80
N ASN A 85 -2.48 -16.18 29.62
CA ASN A 85 -1.82 -17.37 30.14
C ASN A 85 -2.71 -18.11 31.16
N GLU A 86 -2.26 -19.28 31.63
CA GLU A 86 -2.98 -20.09 32.62
C GLU A 86 -3.25 -19.34 33.94
N ASP A 87 -2.42 -18.36 34.27
CA ASP A 87 -2.58 -17.47 35.43
C ASP A 87 -3.53 -16.27 35.19
N GLY A 88 -4.11 -16.14 33.99
CA GLY A 88 -5.01 -15.06 33.60
C GLY A 88 -4.33 -13.74 33.21
N ASN A 89 -3.00 -13.70 33.14
CA ASN A 89 -2.20 -12.55 32.74
C ASN A 89 -2.13 -12.42 31.21
N SER A 90 -2.20 -11.18 30.72
CA SER A 90 -1.96 -10.88 29.30
C SER A 90 -0.48 -11.06 28.96
N VAL A 91 -0.22 -11.54 27.74
CA VAL A 91 1.16 -11.63 27.21
C VAL A 91 1.69 -10.23 26.98
N GLN A 92 2.99 -10.05 27.20
CA GLN A 92 3.65 -8.78 26.90
C GLN A 92 3.48 -8.42 25.41
N PRO A 93 3.24 -7.13 25.08
CA PRO A 93 3.19 -6.67 23.70
C PRO A 93 4.47 -7.06 22.96
N LEU A 94 4.32 -7.66 21.79
CA LEU A 94 5.43 -8.06 20.94
C LEU A 94 5.84 -6.92 20.01
N GLU A 95 7.13 -6.60 19.96
CA GLU A 95 7.65 -5.66 18.96
C GLU A 95 7.47 -6.22 17.55
N PHE A 96 6.96 -5.37 16.68
CA PHE A 96 6.50 -5.75 15.36
C PHE A 96 6.79 -4.65 14.35
N TYR A 97 7.43 -5.03 13.24
CA TYR A 97 7.80 -4.10 12.19
C TYR A 97 7.18 -4.54 10.87
N ILE A 98 6.71 -3.58 10.07
CA ILE A 98 6.30 -3.85 8.69
C ILE A 98 6.99 -2.92 7.71
N VAL A 99 7.26 -3.46 6.53
CA VAL A 99 7.82 -2.74 5.41
C VAL A 99 6.82 -2.82 4.28
N ILE A 100 6.22 -1.68 3.96
CA ILE A 100 5.21 -1.56 2.91
C ILE A 100 5.91 -1.08 1.65
N LYS A 101 5.81 -1.88 0.59
CA LYS A 101 6.21 -1.54 -0.78
C LYS A 101 4.96 -1.39 -1.62
N GLN A 102 4.59 -0.15 -1.89
CA GLN A 102 3.41 0.21 -2.65
C GLN A 102 3.79 0.77 -4.02
N LYS A 103 3.22 0.15 -5.05
CA LYS A 103 3.02 0.74 -6.38
C LYS A 103 1.58 1.25 -6.47
N PHE A 104 1.25 1.96 -7.54
CA PHE A 104 -0.12 2.45 -7.74
C PHE A 104 -1.19 1.34 -7.68
N ILE A 105 -0.90 0.17 -8.28
CA ILE A 105 -1.87 -0.93 -8.44
C ILE A 105 -1.73 -1.99 -7.35
N ASN A 106 -0.50 -2.19 -6.85
CA ASN A 106 -0.11 -3.33 -6.05
C ASN A 106 0.58 -2.88 -4.76
N ILE A 107 0.34 -3.60 -3.68
CA ILE A 107 1.02 -3.44 -2.40
C ILE A 107 1.67 -4.75 -2.05
N ASN A 108 2.86 -4.70 -1.50
CA ASN A 108 3.50 -5.85 -0.87
C ASN A 108 3.96 -5.45 0.52
N ILE A 109 3.72 -6.33 1.49
CA ILE A 109 3.99 -6.10 2.89
C ILE A 109 4.90 -7.22 3.36
N LYS A 110 6.02 -6.82 3.97
CA LYS A 110 6.87 -7.73 4.71
C LYS A 110 6.78 -7.41 6.18
N THR A 111 6.59 -8.44 6.97
CA THR A 111 6.49 -8.38 8.42
C THR A 111 7.78 -8.91 9.03
N PHE A 112 8.31 -8.22 10.03
CA PHE A 112 9.49 -8.65 10.78
C PHE A 112 9.15 -8.67 12.26
N THR A 113 9.44 -9.81 12.87
CA THR A 113 9.48 -9.99 14.32
C THR A 113 10.82 -10.63 14.68
N GLU A 114 11.13 -10.71 15.97
CA GLU A 114 12.37 -11.37 16.42
C GLU A 114 12.43 -12.86 16.01
N SER A 115 11.27 -13.54 15.95
CA SER A 115 11.21 -14.99 15.71
C SER A 115 10.90 -15.38 14.26
N TYR A 116 10.28 -14.50 13.45
CA TYR A 116 9.92 -14.84 12.08
C TYR A 116 9.77 -13.63 11.16
N VAL A 117 9.89 -13.91 9.86
CA VAL A 117 9.58 -12.99 8.77
C VAL A 117 8.32 -13.46 8.05
N GLY A 118 7.34 -12.56 7.92
CA GLY A 118 6.11 -12.79 7.18
C GLY A 118 6.13 -12.09 5.82
N LYS A 119 5.56 -12.73 4.80
CA LYS A 119 5.32 -12.14 3.47
C LYS A 119 3.82 -12.13 3.20
N SER A 120 3.30 -11.00 2.77
CA SER A 120 1.93 -10.93 2.27
C SER A 120 1.82 -11.59 0.89
N TYR A 121 0.67 -12.20 0.64
CA TYR A 121 0.35 -12.82 -0.64
C TYR A 121 -0.98 -12.32 -1.23
N ILE A 122 -1.84 -11.72 -0.40
CA ILE A 122 -3.03 -10.99 -0.83
C ILE A 122 -3.08 -9.69 -0.04
N GLU A 123 -3.20 -8.57 -0.74
CA GLU A 123 -3.28 -7.23 -0.18
C GLU A 123 -4.42 -6.47 -0.84
N LYS A 124 -5.21 -5.76 -0.02
CA LYS A 124 -6.27 -4.87 -0.47
C LYS A 124 -6.15 -3.55 0.28
N LEU A 125 -6.04 -2.47 -0.47
CA LEU A 125 -6.19 -1.12 0.04
C LEU A 125 -7.57 -0.61 -0.38
N ASP A 126 -8.41 -0.36 0.61
CA ASP A 126 -9.73 0.20 0.43
C ASP A 126 -9.70 1.67 0.87
N CYS A 127 -9.86 2.56 -0.12
CA CYS A 127 -9.84 4.00 0.08
C CYS A 127 -11.28 4.47 -0.12
N ASN A 128 -12.05 4.54 0.96
CA ASN A 128 -13.43 4.98 0.87
C ASN A 128 -13.46 6.49 0.63
N GLU A 129 -14.02 6.97 -0.48
CA GLU A 129 -14.11 8.41 -0.76
C GLU A 129 -15.09 9.14 0.18
N ARG A 130 -15.95 8.41 0.91
CA ARG A 130 -16.96 8.98 1.82
C ARG A 130 -16.53 9.02 3.28
N SER A 131 -15.53 8.24 3.66
CA SER A 131 -14.94 8.27 5.00
C SER A 131 -13.47 8.62 4.87
N ASP A 132 -12.95 9.52 5.70
CA ASP A 132 -11.50 9.82 5.76
C ASP A 132 -10.67 8.65 6.35
N GLU A 133 -11.16 7.42 6.18
CA GLU A 133 -10.60 6.16 6.63
C GLU A 133 -10.10 5.36 5.43
N ILE A 134 -8.84 4.94 5.52
CA ILE A 134 -8.21 4.01 4.60
C ILE A 134 -8.05 2.68 5.33
N ASN A 135 -8.58 1.61 4.74
CA ASN A 135 -8.46 0.26 5.28
C ASN A 135 -7.44 -0.54 4.46
N LEU A 136 -6.38 -0.99 5.12
CA LEU A 136 -5.39 -1.90 4.56
C LEU A 136 -5.64 -3.30 5.12
N VAL A 137 -6.10 -4.20 4.27
CA VAL A 137 -6.33 -5.61 4.62
C VAL A 137 -5.30 -6.46 3.89
N TYR A 138 -4.66 -7.37 4.60
CA TYR A 138 -3.74 -8.31 3.96
C TYR A 138 -3.75 -9.68 4.62
N LEU A 139 -3.43 -10.70 3.81
CA LEU A 139 -3.15 -12.05 4.25
C LEU A 139 -1.65 -12.30 4.15
N TYR A 140 -1.09 -12.92 5.18
CA TYR A 140 0.35 -13.16 5.28
C TYR A 140 0.65 -14.61 5.63
N CYS A 141 1.88 -15.00 5.30
CA CYS A 141 2.43 -16.29 5.65
C CYS A 141 3.91 -16.12 6.08
N SER A 142 4.34 -16.87 7.09
CA SER A 142 5.76 -16.95 7.45
C SER A 142 6.58 -17.56 6.31
N ASP A 143 7.87 -17.25 6.29
CA ASP A 143 8.75 -17.70 5.20
C ASP A 143 8.71 -19.22 5.00
N ILE A 144 8.85 -19.63 3.74
CA ILE A 144 8.48 -20.96 3.23
C ILE A 144 9.32 -22.10 3.84
N ASN A 145 10.44 -21.78 4.48
CA ASN A 145 11.38 -22.76 5.04
C ASN A 145 10.97 -23.31 6.42
N SER A 146 9.87 -22.84 7.03
CA SER A 146 9.30 -23.49 8.21
C SER A 146 8.56 -24.76 7.79
N GLU A 147 8.69 -25.84 8.57
CA GLU A 147 7.84 -27.04 8.42
C GLU A 147 6.35 -26.64 8.38
N GLU A 148 5.50 -27.41 7.70
CA GLU A 148 4.09 -27.02 7.49
C GLU A 148 3.32 -26.77 8.81
N GLU A 149 3.72 -27.42 9.89
CA GLU A 149 3.14 -27.26 11.23
C GLU A 149 3.55 -25.93 11.89
N ASP A 150 4.75 -25.43 11.60
CA ASP A 150 5.29 -24.16 12.12
C ASP A 150 4.93 -22.95 11.26
N LYS A 151 4.21 -23.18 10.16
CA LYS A 151 3.85 -22.14 9.20
C LYS A 151 2.78 -21.21 9.79
N ARG A 152 3.22 -20.02 10.21
CA ARG A 152 2.32 -18.96 10.72
C ARG A 152 1.62 -18.29 9.55
N GLN A 153 0.31 -18.45 9.47
CA GLN A 153 -0.53 -17.79 8.47
C GLN A 153 -1.62 -16.99 9.17
N GLY A 154 -2.01 -15.87 8.59
CA GLY A 154 -3.02 -15.02 9.19
C GLY A 154 -3.56 -13.93 8.28
N ALA A 155 -4.50 -13.18 8.84
CA ALA A 155 -5.10 -11.98 8.26
C ALA A 155 -4.82 -10.79 9.16
N THR A 156 -4.75 -9.61 8.56
CA THR A 156 -4.62 -8.35 9.28
C THR A 156 -5.48 -7.29 8.61
N GLU A 157 -6.21 -6.54 9.42
CA GLU A 157 -6.97 -5.35 9.03
C GLU A 157 -6.37 -4.17 9.78
N LEU A 158 -5.86 -3.18 9.04
CA LEU A 158 -5.33 -1.93 9.58
C LEU A 158 -6.14 -0.76 9.04
N ARG A 159 -6.36 0.23 9.90
CA ARG A 159 -7.04 1.48 9.58
C ARG A 159 -6.07 2.62 9.72
N LEU A 160 -6.11 3.51 8.73
CA LEU A 160 -5.39 4.78 8.72
C LEU A 160 -6.41 5.90 8.56
N LEU A 161 -6.45 6.81 9.52
CA LEU A 161 -7.18 8.06 9.37
C LEU A 161 -6.35 9.01 8.51
N GLN A 162 -6.98 9.67 7.55
CA GLN A 162 -6.31 10.54 6.60
C GLN A 162 -5.58 11.69 7.33
N GLY A 163 -4.30 11.88 7.02
CA GLY A 163 -3.44 12.87 7.69
C GLY A 163 -2.76 12.37 8.97
N GLN A 164 -3.09 11.17 9.45
CA GLN A 164 -2.34 10.52 10.52
C GLN A 164 -1.19 9.68 9.96
N THR A 165 -0.22 9.40 10.82
CA THR A 165 0.93 8.54 10.55
C THR A 165 0.88 7.26 11.37
N CYS A 166 -0.32 6.87 11.82
CA CYS A 166 -0.55 5.72 12.67
C CYS A 166 -1.55 4.76 12.01
N LEU A 167 -1.16 3.49 11.87
CA LEU A 167 -2.00 2.39 11.41
C LEU A 167 -2.44 1.58 12.63
N LYS A 168 -3.75 1.44 12.85
CA LYS A 168 -4.28 0.65 13.97
C LYS A 168 -5.30 -0.37 13.49
N GLY A 169 -5.32 -1.54 14.11
CA GLY A 169 -6.35 -2.51 13.78
C GLY A 169 -6.14 -3.86 14.46
N LYS A 170 -6.51 -4.93 13.77
CA LYS A 170 -6.60 -6.28 14.33
C LYS A 170 -5.91 -7.30 13.45
N TYR A 171 -5.46 -8.38 14.09
CA TYR A 171 -4.92 -9.54 13.39
C TYR A 171 -5.59 -10.82 13.85
N TRP A 172 -5.55 -11.82 12.98
CA TRP A 172 -6.02 -13.18 13.23
C TRP A 172 -5.01 -14.17 12.66
N THR A 173 -4.70 -15.22 13.39
CA THR A 173 -3.80 -16.28 12.94
C THR A 173 -4.53 -17.61 12.80
N ARG A 174 -3.96 -18.51 11.99
CA ARG A 174 -4.40 -19.90 11.84
C ARG A 174 -4.45 -20.65 13.18
N ASN A 175 -3.57 -20.28 14.10
CA ASN A 175 -3.46 -20.90 15.43
C ASN A 175 -4.48 -20.32 16.43
N LYS A 176 -5.59 -19.76 15.94
CA LYS A 176 -6.70 -19.19 16.72
C LYS A 176 -6.28 -18.06 17.67
N THR A 177 -5.15 -17.40 17.41
CA THR A 177 -4.78 -16.19 18.16
C THR A 177 -5.26 -14.96 17.42
N CYS A 178 -5.74 -13.99 18.18
CA CYS A 178 -6.13 -12.68 17.70
C CYS A 178 -5.61 -11.60 18.65
N GLY A 179 -5.71 -10.36 18.21
CA GLY A 179 -5.33 -9.22 19.01
C GLY A 179 -5.32 -7.94 18.21
N THR A 180 -4.65 -6.93 18.76
CA THR A 180 -4.56 -5.61 18.17
C THR A 180 -3.15 -5.28 17.69
N ILE A 181 -3.06 -4.47 16.65
CA ILE A 181 -1.81 -3.94 16.10
C ILE A 181 -1.89 -2.42 16.13
N SER A 182 -0.82 -1.79 16.59
CA SER A 182 -0.62 -0.35 16.50
C SER A 182 0.75 -0.06 15.91
N LEU A 183 0.79 0.60 14.76
CA LEU A 183 1.97 0.90 13.96
C LEU A 183 2.09 2.41 13.76
N GLN A 184 3.30 2.92 13.85
CA GLN A 184 3.66 4.31 13.59
C GLN A 184 4.64 4.35 12.40
N PHE A 185 4.42 5.31 11.49
CA PHE A 185 5.35 5.55 10.39
C PHE A 185 6.71 5.98 10.93
N TYR A 186 7.77 5.31 10.48
CA TYR A 186 9.15 5.63 10.86
C TYR A 186 9.88 6.34 9.74
N ASN A 187 10.03 5.68 8.58
CA ASN A 187 10.85 6.20 7.49
C ASN A 187 10.38 5.67 6.14
N LYS A 188 10.62 6.43 5.06
CA LYS A 188 10.40 6.01 3.66
C LYS A 188 11.39 4.93 3.19
N LYS A 189 12.51 4.72 3.88
CA LYS A 189 13.46 3.65 3.55
C LYS A 189 12.82 2.28 3.78
N HIS A 190 13.11 1.34 2.87
CA HIS A 190 12.68 -0.05 3.00
C HIS A 190 13.77 -0.85 3.68
N LEU A 191 13.74 -0.90 5.00
CA LEU A 191 14.67 -1.72 5.78
C LEU A 191 14.38 -3.20 5.53
N THR A 192 15.39 -4.05 5.59
CA THR A 192 15.27 -5.43 5.09
C THR A 192 15.45 -6.49 6.15
N THR A 193 15.87 -6.11 7.36
CA THR A 193 16.16 -7.06 8.44
C THR A 193 15.70 -6.49 9.79
N PHE A 194 15.27 -7.38 10.69
CA PHE A 194 14.87 -7.00 12.05
C PHE A 194 16.00 -6.28 12.81
N GLU A 195 17.22 -6.81 12.75
CA GLU A 195 18.40 -6.20 13.37
C GLU A 195 18.74 -4.83 12.78
N GLU A 196 18.59 -4.65 11.47
CA GLU A 196 18.81 -3.36 10.80
C GLU A 196 17.82 -2.31 11.34
N ILE A 197 16.55 -2.70 11.49
CA ILE A 197 15.49 -1.84 12.03
C ILE A 197 15.78 -1.50 13.50
N LYS A 198 16.07 -2.51 14.32
CA LYS A 198 16.34 -2.36 15.76
C LYS A 198 17.57 -1.49 16.04
N ASN A 199 18.64 -1.65 15.25
CA ASN A 199 19.86 -0.85 15.39
C ASN A 199 19.64 0.60 14.98
N GLN A 200 18.83 0.87 13.95
CA GLN A 200 18.56 2.24 13.52
C GLN A 200 17.70 3.00 14.54
N ILE A 201 16.72 2.32 15.17
CA ILE A 201 15.89 2.89 16.23
C ILE A 201 16.68 3.20 17.50
N ARG A 202 17.69 2.39 17.84
CA ARG A 202 18.52 2.61 19.05
C ARG A 202 19.50 3.78 18.94
N VAL A 203 19.75 4.26 17.72
CA VAL A 203 20.74 5.31 17.42
C VAL A 203 20.08 6.69 17.25
N ASP A 204 18.77 6.73 17.02
CA ASP A 204 17.93 7.93 16.96
C ASP A 204 17.32 8.30 18.33
#